data_AF-A0A9E7MXF5-F1
#
_entry.id   AF-A0A9E7MXF5-F1
#
_cell.length_a   1.000
_cell.length_b   1.000
_cell.length_c   1.000
_cell.angle_alpha   90.00
_cell.angle_beta   90.00
_cell.angle_gamma   90.00
#
_symmetry.space_group_name_H-M   'P 1'
#
loop_
_entity.id
_entity.type
_entity.pdbx_description
1 polymer ?
#
loop_
_entity_poly.entity_id
_entity_poly.type
_entity_poly.pdbx_seq_one_letter_code
_entity_poly.pdbx_strand_id
1 'polypeptide(L)'
;MKVRKIAALAVGAAMVGATLGYASATMPGKEFFVKDGKPNVKIVVGANAPSTMDVASAADIALAVGSLLYTSEEVEASGVSVVVKKDVTDDPEDLTIYKYFYETVNGPITAEDWDDLPSDYWWNGSAYNGSYDDWVAAYQNDPWNYEVEDMDSLEGDYQIDWDFSLSEIHLIPTEPDDWEEEDDIAQPPKEAKLLIPEGGFKVLLNYTISNWSVEVNLGKDDQWGIPETESFNVIDDDEPDVEDIADEYDVDPSDVTVEFEGYVYEGVHEGESFTVLGNTYYVLDIGDQSFTYGKDHGEVWFKLGDTKDYDGYKVKAVDISVNENRALVEVTSPEGVDKLVILYKDEEKDVFDDGGIILTLTDTFVGIDGNLIATIQVVTNQKEIESGDELVSGWTATITTGTDSEDKKVIKWIELSNADDIEEKTVDVLGKYKVYYKLETYTEDESDVDYDINDDGDEKDELMTAEALIVIEPTERVYETKELKVGDKLEGWTIEAIKGETYTEVTLVPPTEPITVLDDEIDVNAVDSNLILVGGPVANAITKYLVEQGLSTVDWENSDGDIEYLEDVFGEYDVLIVAGKDRYATREAAKELMEYLAEL
;
A
#
# COMPACT_ATOMS: atom_id res chain seq x y z
N MET A 1 -5.79 -18.40 -26.39
CA MET A 1 -6.01 -17.83 -27.75
C MET A 1 -4.65 -17.51 -28.38
N LYS A 2 -4.38 -17.81 -29.67
CA LYS A 2 -3.04 -17.67 -30.29
C LYS A 2 -2.74 -16.22 -30.69
N VAL A 3 -1.75 -15.58 -30.06
CA VAL A 3 -1.26 -14.25 -30.43
C VAL A 3 -0.20 -14.36 -31.55
N ARG A 4 -0.36 -13.55 -32.61
CA ARG A 4 0.61 -13.42 -33.70
C ARG A 4 1.55 -12.24 -33.41
N LYS A 5 2.84 -12.49 -33.65
CA LYS A 5 3.98 -11.55 -33.51
C LYS A 5 3.79 -10.29 -34.35
N ILE A 6 4.09 -9.12 -33.79
CA ILE A 6 4.40 -7.90 -34.54
C ILE A 6 5.70 -7.32 -34.01
N ALA A 7 6.54 -6.90 -34.96
CA ALA A 7 7.94 -6.53 -34.80
C ALA A 7 8.10 -5.08 -34.35
N ALA A 8 9.14 -4.83 -33.56
CA ALA A 8 9.58 -3.51 -33.12
C ALA A 8 10.27 -2.72 -34.24
N LEU A 9 10.00 -1.42 -34.30
CA LEU A 9 10.92 -0.44 -34.88
C LEU A 9 10.86 0.84 -34.03
N ALA A 10 11.99 1.18 -33.41
CA ALA A 10 12.21 2.43 -32.69
C ALA A 10 12.79 3.48 -33.66
N VAL A 11 12.45 4.76 -33.46
CA VAL A 11 13.30 5.98 -33.53
C VAL A 11 12.38 7.21 -33.44
N GLY A 12 12.64 8.16 -32.52
CA GLY A 12 12.10 9.53 -32.62
C GLY A 12 12.21 10.34 -31.34
N ALA A 13 12.83 11.52 -31.41
CA ALA A 13 13.29 12.32 -30.27
C ALA A 13 12.23 13.28 -29.71
N ALA A 14 12.23 13.47 -28.38
CA ALA A 14 11.40 14.47 -27.68
C ALA A 14 12.03 15.87 -27.73
N MET A 15 11.23 16.91 -28.02
CA MET A 15 11.61 18.31 -27.81
C MET A 15 10.62 19.00 -26.86
N VAL A 16 11.15 19.66 -25.84
CA VAL A 16 10.43 20.46 -24.83
C VAL A 16 10.38 21.90 -25.32
N GLY A 17 9.18 22.46 -25.53
CA GLY A 17 8.98 23.87 -25.85
C GLY A 17 8.71 24.71 -24.61
N ALA A 18 9.53 25.72 -24.36
CA ALA A 18 9.29 26.77 -23.36
C ALA A 18 8.77 28.02 -24.09
N THR A 19 7.64 28.57 -23.65
CA THR A 19 7.07 29.82 -24.18
C THR A 19 7.59 31.02 -23.38
N LEU A 20 8.13 32.03 -24.07
CA LEU A 20 8.38 33.37 -23.53
C LEU A 20 7.54 34.36 -24.34
N GLY A 21 6.66 35.10 -23.67
CA GLY A 21 5.75 36.03 -24.34
C GLY A 21 6.43 37.33 -24.75
N TYR A 22 6.25 37.72 -26.01
CA TYR A 22 6.48 39.08 -26.49
C TYR A 22 5.14 39.78 -26.76
N ALA A 23 5.06 41.06 -26.37
CA ALA A 23 3.92 41.93 -26.60
C ALA A 23 4.34 43.08 -27.53
N SER A 24 3.58 43.31 -28.62
CA SER A 24 3.28 44.59 -29.28
C SER A 24 3.19 44.52 -30.82
N ALA A 25 2.29 43.70 -31.36
CA ALA A 25 1.56 43.88 -32.62
C ALA A 25 0.46 42.79 -32.64
N THR A 26 -0.71 43.03 -33.24
CA THR A 26 -1.69 41.93 -33.45
C THR A 26 -1.14 41.04 -34.57
N MET A 27 -0.22 40.14 -34.24
CA MET A 27 0.35 39.19 -35.19
C MET A 27 -0.67 38.09 -35.51
N PRO A 28 -0.79 37.65 -36.77
CA PRO A 28 -1.73 36.60 -37.14
C PRO A 28 -1.29 35.23 -36.61
N GLY A 29 -2.24 34.36 -36.30
CA GLY A 29 -1.95 32.99 -35.83
C GLY A 29 -1.39 32.07 -36.93
N LYS A 30 -0.99 30.85 -36.54
CA LYS A 30 -0.35 29.86 -37.44
C LYS A 30 -1.10 29.62 -38.76
N GLU A 31 -2.44 29.60 -38.73
CA GLU A 31 -3.27 29.39 -39.92
C GLU A 31 -3.09 30.44 -41.01
N PHE A 32 -2.67 31.66 -40.68
CA PHE A 32 -2.34 32.68 -41.68
C PHE A 32 -1.17 32.24 -42.56
N PHE A 33 -0.15 31.62 -41.95
CA PHE A 33 1.08 31.19 -42.61
C PHE A 33 0.96 29.78 -43.21
N VAL A 34 0.34 28.86 -42.46
CA VAL A 34 0.28 27.43 -42.79
C VAL A 34 -1.09 26.86 -42.43
N LYS A 35 -1.74 26.23 -43.40
CA LYS A 35 -3.02 25.52 -43.23
C LYS A 35 -2.87 24.08 -43.68
N ASP A 36 -3.26 23.12 -42.84
CA ASP A 36 -3.12 21.68 -43.09
C ASP A 36 -1.68 21.26 -43.44
N GLY A 37 -0.68 21.84 -42.77
CA GLY A 37 0.74 21.62 -43.03
C GLY A 37 1.27 22.22 -44.34
N LYS A 38 0.43 22.92 -45.12
CA LYS A 38 0.79 23.54 -46.41
C LYS A 38 0.87 25.06 -46.29
N PRO A 39 1.67 25.74 -47.14
CA PRO A 39 1.70 27.19 -47.14
C PRO A 39 0.30 27.77 -47.41
N ASN A 40 -0.13 28.72 -46.58
CA ASN A 40 -1.36 29.48 -46.75
C ASN A 40 -1.10 30.96 -47.11
N VAL A 41 0.18 31.29 -47.36
CA VAL A 41 0.66 32.66 -47.58
C VAL A 41 1.64 32.73 -48.75
N LYS A 42 1.63 33.85 -49.47
CA LYS A 42 2.66 34.24 -50.45
C LYS A 42 3.49 35.42 -49.90
N ILE A 43 4.81 35.30 -49.97
CA ILE A 43 5.76 36.36 -49.57
C ILE A 43 6.09 37.18 -50.80
N VAL A 44 5.66 38.44 -50.80
CA VAL A 44 5.70 39.33 -51.96
C VAL A 44 6.80 40.36 -51.79
N VAL A 45 7.73 40.42 -52.75
CA VAL A 45 8.86 41.36 -52.75
C VAL A 45 8.75 42.33 -53.92
N GLY A 46 9.17 43.57 -53.72
CA GLY A 46 9.22 44.57 -54.79
C GLY A 46 10.04 44.15 -56.02
N ALA A 47 9.43 44.10 -57.20
CA ALA A 47 10.10 43.85 -58.49
C ALA A 47 11.12 44.95 -58.83
N ASN A 48 10.89 46.17 -58.35
CA ASN A 48 11.77 47.31 -58.50
C ASN A 48 12.68 47.56 -57.29
N ALA A 49 12.74 46.64 -56.31
CA ALA A 49 13.55 46.80 -55.12
C ALA A 49 15.02 47.05 -55.50
N PRO A 50 15.60 48.23 -55.23
CA PRO A 50 16.99 48.55 -55.58
C PRO A 50 18.01 47.89 -54.62
N SER A 51 17.60 46.88 -53.85
CA SER A 51 18.40 46.21 -52.80
C SER A 51 18.33 44.69 -52.96
N THR A 52 19.48 44.02 -52.90
CA THR A 52 19.56 42.56 -52.67
C THR A 52 19.05 42.13 -51.28
N MET A 53 18.73 43.09 -50.40
CA MET A 53 18.48 42.85 -48.97
C MET A 53 17.01 42.59 -48.65
N ASP A 54 16.06 43.25 -49.32
CA ASP A 54 14.63 42.96 -49.15
C ASP A 54 14.31 41.55 -49.68
N VAL A 55 14.96 41.17 -50.79
CA VAL A 55 14.93 39.79 -51.33
C VAL A 55 15.51 38.79 -50.34
N ALA A 56 16.60 39.13 -49.65
CA ALA A 56 17.19 38.26 -48.62
C ALA A 56 16.26 38.13 -47.39
N SER A 57 15.62 39.21 -46.96
CA SER A 57 14.62 39.18 -45.89
C SER A 57 13.43 38.29 -46.25
N ALA A 58 12.93 38.39 -47.47
CA ALA A 58 11.85 37.52 -47.94
C ALA A 58 12.25 36.05 -48.02
N ALA A 59 13.48 35.75 -48.44
CA ALA A 59 14.00 34.38 -48.46
C ALA A 59 14.14 33.79 -47.05
N ASP A 60 14.56 34.59 -46.07
CA ASP A 60 14.69 34.12 -44.70
C ASP A 60 13.31 33.93 -44.04
N ILE A 61 12.34 34.82 -44.30
CA ILE A 61 10.94 34.60 -43.88
C ILE A 61 10.37 33.33 -44.53
N ALA A 62 10.67 33.08 -45.82
CA ALA A 62 10.24 31.88 -46.51
C ALA A 62 10.80 30.61 -45.87
N LEU A 63 12.05 30.64 -45.42
CA LEU A 63 12.66 29.53 -44.68
C LEU A 63 11.94 29.29 -43.34
N ALA A 64 11.62 30.35 -42.60
CA ALA A 64 10.91 30.27 -41.32
C ALA A 64 9.47 29.74 -41.48
N VAL A 65 8.73 30.19 -42.50
CA VAL A 65 7.42 29.59 -42.85
C VAL A 65 7.59 28.12 -43.27
N GLY A 66 8.68 27.80 -43.99
CA GLY A 66 9.02 26.44 -44.39
C GLY A 66 9.19 25.46 -43.23
N SER A 67 9.71 25.90 -42.08
CA SER A 67 9.81 25.04 -40.88
C SER A 67 8.47 24.69 -40.24
N LEU A 68 7.39 25.40 -40.59
CA LEU A 68 6.05 25.15 -40.08
C LEU A 68 5.26 24.14 -40.93
N LEU A 69 5.82 23.67 -42.06
CA LEU A 69 5.15 22.81 -43.03
C LEU A 69 5.20 21.33 -42.64
N TYR A 70 4.44 20.95 -41.62
CA TYR A 70 4.29 19.56 -41.17
C TYR A 70 2.88 19.26 -40.67
N THR A 71 2.53 17.98 -40.61
CA THR A 71 1.38 17.44 -39.87
C THR A 71 1.86 16.55 -38.74
N SER A 72 1.08 16.45 -37.66
CA SER A 72 1.41 15.60 -36.51
C SER A 72 0.23 14.69 -36.12
N GLU A 73 0.50 13.44 -35.75
CA GLU A 73 -0.48 12.49 -35.21
C GLU A 73 0.03 11.80 -33.94
N GLU A 74 -0.88 11.48 -33.01
CA GLU A 74 -0.55 10.67 -31.82
C GLU A 74 -0.64 9.18 -32.15
N VAL A 75 0.42 8.43 -31.84
CA VAL A 75 0.50 6.99 -32.10
C VAL A 75 0.75 6.24 -30.79
N GLU A 76 0.00 5.16 -30.54
CA GLU A 76 0.21 4.25 -29.40
C GLU A 76 1.48 3.41 -29.59
N ALA A 77 2.38 3.41 -28.61
CA ALA A 77 3.61 2.62 -28.67
C ALA A 77 3.35 1.14 -28.36
N SER A 78 4.01 0.25 -29.10
CA SER A 78 4.06 -1.19 -28.82
C SER A 78 4.96 -1.47 -27.61
N GLY A 79 4.41 -1.39 -26.41
CA GLY A 79 5.15 -1.58 -25.16
C GLY A 79 4.25 -1.84 -23.96
N VAL A 80 3.15 -2.57 -24.16
CA VAL A 80 2.17 -2.82 -23.11
C VAL A 80 2.75 -3.78 -22.07
N SER A 81 3.00 -3.30 -20.85
CA SER A 81 3.13 -4.14 -19.68
C SER A 81 1.82 -4.13 -18.89
N VAL A 82 1.57 -5.24 -18.20
CA VAL A 82 0.38 -5.42 -17.36
C VAL A 82 0.86 -5.59 -15.93
N VAL A 83 0.38 -4.75 -15.03
CA VAL A 83 0.55 -4.98 -13.59
C VAL A 83 -0.61 -5.86 -13.15
N VAL A 84 -0.29 -6.98 -12.53
CA VAL A 84 -1.25 -7.90 -11.93
C VAL A 84 -1.07 -7.89 -10.42
N LYS A 85 -2.15 -8.23 -9.69
CA LYS A 85 -2.14 -8.42 -8.25
C LYS A 85 -2.80 -9.75 -7.85
N LYS A 86 -2.32 -10.35 -6.77
CA LYS A 86 -2.94 -11.50 -6.09
C LYS A 86 -3.18 -11.11 -4.63
N ASP A 87 -4.38 -11.42 -4.13
CA ASP A 87 -4.68 -11.33 -2.71
C ASP A 87 -3.92 -12.46 -2.01
N VAL A 88 -3.03 -12.08 -1.09
CA VAL A 88 -2.20 -13.00 -0.29
C VAL A 88 -2.47 -12.76 1.19
N THR A 89 -3.62 -12.17 1.51
CA THR A 89 -4.06 -12.01 2.89
C THR A 89 -4.37 -13.38 3.46
N ASP A 90 -3.90 -13.61 4.66
CA ASP A 90 -4.31 -14.74 5.47
C ASP A 90 -5.75 -14.50 5.97
N ASP A 91 -6.67 -15.38 5.57
CA ASP A 91 -8.13 -15.19 5.69
C ASP A 91 -8.77 -16.52 6.15
N PRO A 92 -9.01 -16.69 7.46
CA PRO A 92 -9.56 -17.92 8.01
C PRO A 92 -10.96 -18.23 7.45
N GLU A 93 -11.32 -19.51 7.45
CA GLU A 93 -12.68 -19.91 7.08
C GLU A 93 -13.72 -19.43 8.11
N ASP A 94 -14.83 -18.89 7.62
CA ASP A 94 -15.97 -18.50 8.45
C ASP A 94 -16.62 -19.73 9.10
N LEU A 95 -16.99 -19.61 10.37
CA LEU A 95 -17.65 -20.69 11.09
C LEU A 95 -19.13 -20.70 10.78
N THR A 96 -19.58 -21.67 10.00
CA THR A 96 -21.02 -21.89 9.80
C THR A 96 -21.60 -22.57 11.04
N ILE A 97 -22.55 -21.90 11.70
CA ILE A 97 -23.09 -22.31 13.01
C ILE A 97 -24.54 -22.80 12.94
N TYR A 98 -25.27 -22.38 11.90
CA TYR A 98 -26.61 -22.86 11.58
C TYR A 98 -26.74 -23.00 10.07
N LYS A 99 -27.33 -24.10 9.59
CA LYS A 99 -27.51 -24.32 8.15
C LYS A 99 -28.73 -25.17 7.82
N TYR A 100 -29.76 -24.53 7.28
CA TYR A 100 -31.00 -25.17 6.86
C TYR A 100 -31.09 -25.23 5.32
N PHE A 101 -30.25 -26.06 4.69
CA PHE A 101 -30.22 -26.26 3.23
C PHE A 101 -30.65 -27.68 2.86
N TYR A 102 -30.99 -27.90 1.59
CA TYR A 102 -31.41 -29.23 1.11
C TYR A 102 -30.38 -30.34 1.44
N GLU A 103 -29.09 -30.01 1.36
CA GLU A 103 -27.99 -30.93 1.69
C GLU A 103 -27.93 -31.31 3.18
N THR A 104 -28.37 -30.43 4.09
CA THR A 104 -28.35 -30.68 5.53
C THR A 104 -29.63 -31.38 5.99
N VAL A 105 -30.78 -30.94 5.50
CA VAL A 105 -32.12 -31.45 5.86
C VAL A 105 -32.31 -32.91 5.46
N ASN A 106 -31.66 -33.38 4.39
CA ASN A 106 -31.89 -34.72 3.83
C ASN A 106 -33.39 -34.99 3.56
N GLY A 107 -34.13 -33.95 3.18
CA GLY A 107 -35.58 -33.92 2.99
C GLY A 107 -36.04 -32.62 2.31
N PRO A 108 -37.34 -32.45 2.07
CA PRO A 108 -37.87 -31.23 1.47
C PRO A 108 -37.64 -30.02 2.40
N ILE A 109 -37.44 -28.85 1.78
CA ILE A 109 -37.46 -27.57 2.48
C ILE A 109 -38.92 -27.19 2.70
N THR A 110 -39.28 -26.80 3.92
CA THR A 110 -40.69 -26.58 4.29
C THR A 110 -40.95 -25.25 4.98
N ALA A 111 -39.92 -24.47 5.30
CA ALA A 111 -40.11 -23.16 5.92
C ALA A 111 -40.62 -22.17 4.87
N GLU A 112 -41.74 -21.49 5.13
CA GLU A 112 -42.29 -20.44 4.25
C GLU A 112 -41.82 -19.06 4.70
N ASP A 113 -41.56 -18.88 5.99
CA ASP A 113 -41.03 -17.65 6.55
C ASP A 113 -39.99 -17.89 7.66
N TRP A 114 -39.59 -16.79 8.29
CA TRP A 114 -38.62 -16.79 9.36
C TRP A 114 -39.06 -17.63 10.57
N ASP A 115 -40.33 -17.50 10.96
CA ASP A 115 -40.88 -18.15 12.16
C ASP A 115 -41.06 -19.66 11.93
N ASP A 116 -41.02 -20.13 10.68
CA ASP A 116 -41.04 -21.53 10.30
C ASP A 116 -39.64 -22.18 10.21
N LEU A 117 -38.56 -21.42 10.40
CA LEU A 117 -37.21 -21.98 10.42
C LEU A 117 -37.08 -23.00 11.58
N PRO A 118 -36.55 -24.21 11.35
CA PRO A 118 -36.49 -25.21 12.40
C PRO A 118 -35.38 -24.91 13.41
N SER A 119 -35.61 -25.29 14.66
CA SER A 119 -34.73 -24.97 15.78
C SER A 119 -33.57 -25.95 16.01
N ASP A 120 -33.48 -26.98 15.18
CA ASP A 120 -32.60 -28.14 15.35
C ASP A 120 -31.60 -28.29 14.19
N TYR A 121 -31.20 -27.19 13.54
CA TYR A 121 -30.19 -27.16 12.46
C TYR A 121 -28.91 -26.40 12.84
N TRP A 122 -28.64 -26.29 14.13
CA TRP A 122 -27.36 -25.81 14.63
C TRP A 122 -26.28 -26.88 14.47
N TRP A 123 -25.04 -26.43 14.28
CA TRP A 123 -23.88 -27.32 14.19
C TRP A 123 -23.62 -28.00 15.53
N ASN A 124 -23.57 -29.33 15.58
CA ASN A 124 -23.34 -30.07 16.83
C ASN A 124 -21.90 -30.60 17.00
N GLY A 125 -20.94 -30.08 16.23
CA GLY A 125 -19.59 -30.64 16.14
C GLY A 125 -19.41 -31.73 15.09
N SER A 126 -20.48 -32.16 14.41
CA SER A 126 -20.40 -33.18 13.36
C SER A 126 -21.38 -33.00 12.19
N ALA A 127 -22.57 -32.45 12.46
CA ALA A 127 -23.61 -32.20 11.47
C ALA A 127 -24.51 -31.04 11.91
N TYR A 128 -25.25 -30.46 10.97
CA TYR A 128 -26.28 -29.45 11.21
C TYR A 128 -27.62 -30.11 11.56
N ASN A 129 -27.69 -30.71 12.75
CA ASN A 129 -28.90 -31.33 13.26
C ASN A 129 -29.01 -31.26 14.80
N GLY A 130 -28.37 -30.24 15.41
CA GLY A 130 -28.38 -29.97 16.85
C GLY A 130 -29.20 -28.75 17.22
N SER A 131 -29.45 -28.58 18.52
CA SER A 131 -29.98 -27.34 19.10
C SER A 131 -28.89 -26.28 19.26
N TYR A 132 -29.29 -25.04 19.59
CA TYR A 132 -28.35 -23.98 19.94
C TYR A 132 -27.37 -24.39 21.06
N ASP A 133 -27.88 -25.06 22.10
CA ASP A 133 -27.04 -25.59 23.19
C ASP A 133 -26.02 -26.64 22.70
N ASP A 134 -26.39 -27.47 21.72
CA ASP A 134 -25.46 -28.45 21.14
C ASP A 134 -24.31 -27.73 20.42
N TRP A 135 -24.58 -26.59 19.77
CA TRP A 135 -23.56 -25.76 19.13
C TRP A 135 -22.62 -25.10 20.15
N VAL A 136 -23.18 -24.46 21.18
CA VAL A 136 -22.39 -23.86 22.27
C VAL A 136 -21.49 -24.93 22.92
N ALA A 137 -22.04 -26.12 23.19
CA ALA A 137 -21.29 -27.22 23.78
C ALA A 137 -20.22 -27.80 22.83
N ALA A 138 -20.43 -27.75 21.51
CA ALA A 138 -19.43 -28.21 20.54
C ALA A 138 -18.16 -27.36 20.64
N TYR A 139 -18.29 -26.03 20.59
CA TYR A 139 -17.15 -25.11 20.66
C TYR A 139 -16.57 -24.94 22.08
N GLN A 140 -17.26 -25.41 23.11
CA GLN A 140 -16.67 -25.56 24.44
C GLN A 140 -15.69 -26.75 24.52
N ASN A 141 -16.00 -27.86 23.85
CA ASN A 141 -15.19 -29.08 23.90
C ASN A 141 -14.09 -29.10 22.83
N ASP A 142 -14.35 -28.43 21.71
CA ASP A 142 -13.45 -28.32 20.57
C ASP A 142 -13.39 -26.84 20.15
N PRO A 143 -12.57 -26.03 20.84
CA PRO A 143 -12.40 -24.62 20.52
C PRO A 143 -12.02 -24.44 19.07
N TRP A 144 -12.51 -23.37 18.44
CA TRP A 144 -11.97 -22.98 17.15
C TRP A 144 -10.54 -22.50 17.35
N ASN A 145 -9.61 -23.04 16.59
CA ASN A 145 -8.21 -22.61 16.61
C ASN A 145 -7.79 -22.15 15.23
N TYR A 146 -6.89 -21.18 15.20
CA TYR A 146 -6.32 -20.65 13.98
C TYR A 146 -4.98 -20.02 14.26
N GLU A 147 -4.04 -20.23 13.37
CA GLU A 147 -2.68 -19.75 13.49
C GLU A 147 -2.44 -18.60 12.52
N VAL A 148 -1.63 -17.64 12.95
CA VAL A 148 -1.18 -16.55 12.09
C VAL A 148 0.31 -16.37 12.22
N GLU A 149 0.96 -16.59 11.09
CA GLU A 149 2.41 -16.64 10.89
C GLU A 149 3.13 -15.29 11.15
N ASP A 150 4.33 -15.37 11.73
CA ASP A 150 5.33 -14.29 11.81
C ASP A 150 4.84 -13.00 12.49
N MET A 151 4.01 -13.12 13.51
CA MET A 151 3.30 -11.99 14.11
C MET A 151 4.06 -11.27 15.22
N ASP A 152 4.88 -12.01 15.96
CA ASP A 152 5.78 -11.49 16.99
C ASP A 152 7.24 -11.91 16.73
N SER A 153 8.14 -11.41 17.57
CA SER A 153 9.58 -11.47 17.31
C SER A 153 10.41 -11.83 18.52
N LEU A 154 11.53 -12.49 18.25
CA LEU A 154 12.63 -12.73 19.18
C LEU A 154 13.84 -11.92 18.72
N GLU A 155 14.35 -11.04 19.56
CA GLU A 155 15.47 -10.14 19.21
C GLU A 155 15.24 -9.33 17.90
N GLY A 156 13.96 -9.11 17.54
CA GLY A 156 13.55 -8.41 16.33
C GLY A 156 13.50 -9.26 15.06
N ASP A 157 13.70 -10.57 15.16
CA ASP A 157 13.43 -11.54 14.08
C ASP A 157 12.00 -12.06 14.24
N TYR A 158 11.14 -11.84 13.24
CA TYR A 158 9.74 -12.25 13.25
C TYR A 158 9.68 -13.71 12.82
N GLN A 159 9.27 -14.57 13.76
CA GLN A 159 9.25 -16.04 13.64
C GLN A 159 8.36 -16.65 14.75
N ILE A 160 7.47 -15.83 15.32
CA ILE A 160 6.60 -16.23 16.43
C ILE A 160 5.18 -16.06 15.98
N ASP A 161 4.46 -17.16 16.04
CA ASP A 161 3.12 -17.27 15.49
C ASP A 161 2.11 -16.98 16.59
N TRP A 162 0.90 -16.63 16.16
CA TRP A 162 -0.21 -16.41 17.06
C TRP A 162 -1.22 -17.54 16.92
N ASP A 163 -1.24 -18.46 17.89
CA ASP A 163 -2.31 -19.46 17.97
C ASP A 163 -3.53 -18.87 18.66
N PHE A 164 -4.52 -18.49 17.88
CA PHE A 164 -5.81 -18.08 18.39
C PHE A 164 -6.63 -19.29 18.82
N SER A 165 -7.36 -19.13 19.92
CA SER A 165 -8.38 -20.09 20.31
C SER A 165 -9.63 -19.35 20.80
N LEU A 166 -10.78 -19.66 20.20
CA LEU A 166 -12.10 -19.18 20.62
C LEU A 166 -12.94 -20.34 21.11
N SER A 167 -13.36 -20.28 22.37
CA SER A 167 -14.25 -21.24 23.00
C SER A 167 -15.45 -20.53 23.63
N GLU A 168 -16.53 -21.31 23.86
CA GLU A 168 -17.74 -20.83 24.52
C GLU A 168 -18.35 -19.56 23.88
N ILE A 169 -18.40 -19.51 22.54
CA ILE A 169 -19.00 -18.38 21.83
C ILE A 169 -20.52 -18.44 22.00
N HIS A 170 -21.11 -17.36 22.49
CA HIS A 170 -22.55 -17.19 22.62
C HIS A 170 -23.06 -16.04 21.74
N LEU A 171 -24.32 -16.15 21.32
CA LEU A 171 -25.05 -15.09 20.64
C LEU A 171 -25.97 -14.37 21.62
N ILE A 172 -25.95 -13.04 21.59
CA ILE A 172 -26.91 -12.18 22.28
C ILE A 172 -27.72 -11.46 21.20
N PRO A 173 -28.95 -11.92 20.88
CA PRO A 173 -29.79 -11.27 19.87
C PRO A 173 -30.01 -9.78 20.18
N THR A 174 -30.11 -8.90 19.19
CA THR A 174 -30.21 -7.45 19.47
C THR A 174 -31.62 -6.86 19.32
N GLU A 175 -32.57 -7.63 18.79
CA GLU A 175 -33.97 -7.24 18.69
C GLU A 175 -34.83 -7.96 19.74
N PRO A 176 -35.75 -7.26 20.43
CA PRO A 176 -36.52 -7.82 21.55
C PRO A 176 -37.63 -8.81 21.15
N ASP A 177 -38.02 -8.88 19.87
CA ASP A 177 -39.01 -9.84 19.37
C ASP A 177 -38.39 -11.24 19.14
N ASP A 178 -37.06 -11.37 19.17
CA ASP A 178 -36.32 -12.63 19.02
C ASP A 178 -36.15 -13.40 20.36
N TRP A 179 -36.81 -12.99 21.46
CA TRP A 179 -36.60 -13.57 22.82
C TRP A 179 -37.93 -13.90 23.54
N GLU A 180 -38.09 -15.13 24.06
CA GLU A 180 -38.99 -15.40 25.20
C GLU A 180 -38.25 -15.40 26.56
N GLU A 181 -36.97 -15.81 26.62
CA GLU A 181 -36.02 -15.69 27.76
C GLU A 181 -34.57 -15.62 27.24
N GLU A 182 -33.60 -15.16 28.06
CA GLU A 182 -32.19 -14.93 27.66
C GLU A 182 -31.42 -16.19 27.19
N ASP A 183 -32.00 -17.38 27.40
CA ASP A 183 -31.35 -18.68 27.26
C ASP A 183 -32.04 -19.64 26.26
N ASP A 184 -33.02 -19.20 25.45
CA ASP A 184 -33.80 -20.09 24.58
C ASP A 184 -33.80 -19.62 23.11
N ILE A 185 -32.62 -19.65 22.48
CA ILE A 185 -32.46 -19.36 21.05
C ILE A 185 -32.98 -20.55 20.25
N ALA A 186 -34.25 -20.49 19.85
CA ALA A 186 -34.84 -21.49 18.98
C ALA A 186 -34.34 -21.35 17.53
N GLN A 187 -34.38 -20.14 16.97
CA GLN A 187 -33.97 -19.84 15.58
C GLN A 187 -32.70 -18.99 15.56
N PRO A 188 -31.87 -19.04 14.50
CA PRO A 188 -30.71 -18.15 14.40
C PRO A 188 -31.20 -16.70 14.48
N PRO A 189 -30.64 -15.82 15.32
CA PRO A 189 -31.15 -14.46 15.48
C PRO A 189 -30.96 -13.60 14.22
N LYS A 190 -31.81 -12.60 13.98
CA LYS A 190 -31.62 -11.71 12.81
C LYS A 190 -30.36 -10.87 12.90
N GLU A 191 -30.08 -10.42 14.12
CA GLU A 191 -28.86 -9.71 14.49
C GLU A 191 -28.45 -10.15 15.90
N ALA A 192 -27.17 -10.42 16.12
CA ALA A 192 -26.63 -10.72 17.44
C ALA A 192 -25.33 -9.99 17.72
N LYS A 193 -25.05 -9.75 19.00
CA LYS A 193 -23.69 -9.56 19.49
C LYS A 193 -23.06 -10.92 19.78
N LEU A 194 -21.74 -10.95 19.79
CA LEU A 194 -20.99 -12.05 20.33
C LEU A 194 -20.76 -11.81 21.83
N LEU A 195 -20.96 -12.87 22.61
CA LEU A 195 -20.51 -12.97 23.99
C LEU A 195 -19.43 -14.05 24.05
N ILE A 196 -18.22 -13.65 24.43
CA ILE A 196 -17.13 -14.59 24.73
C ILE A 196 -16.80 -14.41 26.21
N PRO A 197 -16.94 -15.44 27.06
CA PRO A 197 -16.71 -15.31 28.49
C PRO A 197 -15.25 -15.01 28.79
N GLU A 198 -14.97 -14.48 29.98
CA GLU A 198 -13.61 -14.36 30.54
C GLU A 198 -12.82 -15.67 30.31
N GLY A 199 -11.64 -15.55 29.67
CA GLY A 199 -10.78 -16.68 29.34
C GLY A 199 -11.19 -17.51 28.11
N GLY A 200 -12.34 -17.21 27.49
CA GLY A 200 -12.85 -17.90 26.30
C GLY A 200 -12.12 -17.53 25.02
N PHE A 201 -11.41 -16.39 24.98
CA PHE A 201 -10.52 -16.01 23.90
C PHE A 201 -9.06 -16.06 24.35
N LYS A 202 -8.26 -16.89 23.68
CA LYS A 202 -6.84 -17.07 23.96
C LYS A 202 -5.96 -16.79 22.75
N VAL A 203 -4.72 -16.38 23.04
CA VAL A 203 -3.63 -16.26 22.08
C VAL A 203 -2.40 -16.89 22.69
N LEU A 204 -1.90 -17.98 22.12
CA LEU A 204 -0.62 -18.57 22.52
C LEU A 204 0.51 -17.95 21.70
N LEU A 205 1.61 -17.63 22.37
CA LEU A 205 2.87 -17.25 21.75
C LEU A 205 3.95 -18.22 22.20
N ASN A 206 4.52 -18.96 21.27
CA ASN A 206 5.49 -20.02 21.54
C ASN A 206 6.91 -19.54 21.23
N TYR A 207 7.75 -19.42 22.25
CA TYR A 207 9.13 -18.96 22.08
C TYR A 207 10.12 -20.12 21.93
N THR A 208 9.66 -21.35 21.73
CA THR A 208 10.53 -22.48 21.41
C THR A 208 10.54 -22.77 19.93
N ILE A 209 11.62 -22.36 19.26
CA ILE A 209 11.80 -22.63 17.83
C ILE A 209 12.41 -24.00 17.64
N SER A 210 11.72 -24.82 16.88
CA SER A 210 12.01 -26.22 16.57
C SER A 210 12.56 -26.36 15.15
N ASN A 211 13.29 -27.44 14.90
CA ASN A 211 13.70 -27.85 13.56
C ASN A 211 13.03 -29.19 13.26
N TRP A 212 12.23 -29.21 12.21
CA TRP A 212 11.44 -30.35 11.77
C TRP A 212 12.01 -30.88 10.46
N SER A 213 12.25 -32.17 10.40
CA SER A 213 12.58 -32.87 9.17
C SER A 213 11.29 -33.33 8.51
N VAL A 214 11.04 -32.88 7.28
CA VAL A 214 9.88 -33.29 6.48
C VAL A 214 10.36 -34.20 5.35
N GLU A 215 9.71 -35.36 5.20
CA GLU A 215 9.85 -36.25 4.06
C GLU A 215 8.50 -36.46 3.37
N VAL A 216 8.43 -36.15 2.07
CA VAL A 216 7.24 -36.32 1.23
C VAL A 216 7.47 -37.43 0.23
N ASN A 217 6.61 -38.45 0.23
CA ASN A 217 6.65 -39.54 -0.74
C ASN A 217 5.80 -39.21 -1.97
N LEU A 218 6.46 -38.85 -3.07
CA LEU A 218 5.84 -38.46 -4.34
C LEU A 218 5.43 -39.68 -5.19
N GLY A 219 5.44 -40.88 -4.60
CA GLY A 219 5.08 -42.11 -5.28
C GLY A 219 6.21 -42.60 -6.21
N LYS A 220 5.95 -42.66 -7.51
CA LYS A 220 6.92 -43.18 -8.51
C LYS A 220 6.86 -42.37 -9.79
N ASP A 221 8.05 -42.04 -10.31
CA ASP A 221 8.19 -41.39 -11.62
C ASP A 221 7.49 -42.21 -12.74
N ASP A 222 6.73 -41.51 -13.58
CA ASP A 222 5.97 -42.07 -14.69
C ASP A 222 6.83 -42.75 -15.76
N GLN A 223 8.08 -42.30 -15.94
CA GLN A 223 8.93 -42.79 -17.02
C GLN A 223 9.61 -44.13 -16.67
N TRP A 224 10.04 -44.30 -15.42
CA TRP A 224 10.88 -45.41 -14.98
C TRP A 224 10.31 -46.19 -13.80
N GLY A 225 9.26 -45.70 -13.15
CA GLY A 225 8.66 -46.31 -11.96
C GLY A 225 9.59 -46.30 -10.75
N ILE A 226 10.51 -45.34 -10.69
CA ILE A 226 11.48 -45.17 -9.60
C ILE A 226 10.78 -44.41 -8.48
N PRO A 227 10.83 -44.88 -7.22
CA PRO A 227 10.30 -44.12 -6.09
C PRO A 227 10.94 -42.74 -6.01
N GLU A 228 10.12 -41.72 -5.80
CA GLU A 228 10.54 -40.32 -5.71
C GLU A 228 10.13 -39.78 -4.34
N THR A 229 11.06 -39.13 -3.67
CA THR A 229 10.86 -38.53 -2.35
C THR A 229 11.52 -37.15 -2.33
N GLU A 230 10.89 -36.21 -1.65
CA GLU A 230 11.45 -34.90 -1.35
C GLU A 230 11.68 -34.78 0.16
N SER A 231 12.77 -34.14 0.55
CA SER A 231 13.10 -33.95 1.96
C SER A 231 13.68 -32.56 2.19
N PHE A 232 13.17 -31.89 3.21
CA PHE A 232 13.59 -30.55 3.60
C PHE A 232 13.42 -30.37 5.12
N ASN A 233 13.95 -29.27 5.63
CA ASN A 233 13.75 -28.89 7.03
C ASN A 233 12.88 -27.65 7.10
N VAL A 234 11.99 -27.62 8.07
CA VAL A 234 11.21 -26.44 8.48
C VAL A 234 11.72 -26.00 9.85
N ILE A 235 11.92 -24.70 10.01
CA ILE A 235 12.30 -24.10 11.30
C ILE A 235 11.10 -23.28 11.71
N ASP A 236 10.41 -23.73 12.74
CA ASP A 236 9.14 -23.14 13.19
C ASP A 236 8.93 -23.28 14.68
N ASP A 237 8.04 -22.46 15.22
CA ASP A 237 7.67 -22.55 16.63
C ASP A 237 6.69 -23.71 16.92
N ASP A 238 5.93 -24.13 15.92
CA ASP A 238 4.90 -25.17 15.96
C ASP A 238 5.30 -26.44 15.16
N GLU A 239 4.41 -27.43 15.01
CA GLU A 239 4.66 -28.65 14.21
C GLU A 239 4.02 -28.49 12.83
N PRO A 240 4.78 -28.54 11.72
CA PRO A 240 4.24 -28.28 10.38
C PRO A 240 3.03 -29.17 10.05
N ASP A 241 1.94 -28.56 9.58
CA ASP A 241 0.71 -29.28 9.27
C ASP A 241 0.91 -30.26 8.08
N VAL A 242 0.57 -31.52 8.35
CA VAL A 242 0.75 -32.64 7.41
C VAL A 242 -0.21 -32.54 6.23
N GLU A 243 -1.43 -32.05 6.45
CA GLU A 243 -2.45 -31.88 5.41
C GLU A 243 -2.06 -30.73 4.48
N ASP A 244 -1.61 -29.60 5.02
CA ASP A 244 -1.16 -28.45 4.21
C ASP A 244 0.02 -28.81 3.31
N ILE A 245 1.00 -29.53 3.85
CA ILE A 245 2.13 -30.05 3.06
C ILE A 245 1.62 -31.05 2.01
N ALA A 246 0.71 -31.96 2.36
CA ALA A 246 0.20 -32.94 1.41
C ALA A 246 -0.54 -32.28 0.25
N ASP A 247 -1.33 -31.25 0.53
CA ASP A 247 -2.05 -30.45 -0.46
C ASP A 247 -1.11 -29.65 -1.38
N GLU A 248 -0.03 -29.07 -0.85
CA GLU A 248 0.99 -28.38 -1.67
C GLU A 248 1.61 -29.33 -2.70
N TYR A 249 1.83 -30.58 -2.32
CA TYR A 249 2.45 -31.61 -3.17
C TYR A 249 1.45 -32.47 -3.96
N ASP A 250 0.12 -32.29 -3.77
CA ASP A 250 -0.95 -33.11 -4.37
C ASP A 250 -0.76 -34.61 -4.05
N VAL A 251 -0.48 -34.93 -2.78
CA VAL A 251 -0.29 -36.29 -2.26
C VAL A 251 -1.28 -36.61 -1.14
N ASP A 252 -1.33 -37.88 -0.71
CA ASP A 252 -2.13 -38.26 0.47
C ASP A 252 -1.35 -37.86 1.75
N PRO A 253 -2.01 -37.34 2.81
CA PRO A 253 -1.36 -37.00 4.07
C PRO A 253 -0.55 -38.15 4.68
N SER A 254 -0.95 -39.40 4.42
CA SER A 254 -0.19 -40.58 4.87
C SER A 254 1.14 -40.81 4.16
N ASP A 255 1.42 -40.06 3.09
CA ASP A 255 2.70 -40.04 2.36
C ASP A 255 3.65 -38.92 2.84
N VAL A 256 3.23 -38.10 3.82
CA VAL A 256 4.06 -37.08 4.46
C VAL A 256 4.51 -37.57 5.84
N THR A 257 5.78 -37.36 6.18
CA THR A 257 6.34 -37.66 7.50
C THR A 257 7.06 -36.44 8.04
N VAL A 258 6.65 -36.00 9.24
CA VAL A 258 7.26 -34.89 9.98
C VAL A 258 7.95 -35.47 11.22
N GLU A 259 9.23 -35.16 11.41
CA GLU A 259 10.01 -35.63 12.56
C GLU A 259 10.72 -34.45 13.26
N PHE A 260 10.54 -34.34 14.58
CA PHE A 260 11.25 -33.37 15.41
C PHE A 260 12.74 -33.71 15.52
N GLU A 261 13.62 -32.83 15.05
CA GLU A 261 15.07 -33.00 15.09
C GLU A 261 15.74 -32.29 16.28
N GLY A 262 15.03 -31.37 16.94
CA GLY A 262 15.53 -30.62 18.09
C GLY A 262 15.14 -29.15 18.05
N TYR A 263 15.41 -28.44 19.15
CA TYR A 263 15.22 -27.00 19.22
C TYR A 263 16.38 -26.25 18.56
N VAL A 264 16.04 -25.27 17.73
CA VAL A 264 16.95 -24.20 17.28
C VAL A 264 17.10 -23.14 18.36
N TYR A 265 16.00 -22.87 19.07
CA TYR A 265 15.95 -21.93 20.18
C TYR A 265 15.03 -22.46 21.29
N GLU A 266 15.53 -22.50 22.52
CA GLU A 266 14.86 -23.20 23.62
C GLU A 266 14.01 -22.26 24.51
N GLY A 267 13.71 -21.04 24.08
CA GLY A 267 12.93 -20.07 24.86
C GLY A 267 13.73 -18.81 25.21
N VAL A 268 13.01 -17.78 25.66
CA VAL A 268 13.59 -16.46 25.95
C VAL A 268 14.44 -16.49 27.21
N HIS A 269 15.70 -16.05 27.11
CA HIS A 269 16.63 -15.94 28.23
C HIS A 269 16.62 -14.55 28.89
N GLU A 270 17.21 -14.48 30.09
CA GLU A 270 17.60 -13.22 30.70
C GLU A 270 18.58 -12.43 29.81
N GLY A 271 18.32 -11.14 29.64
CA GLY A 271 19.09 -10.25 28.78
C GLY A 271 18.65 -10.22 27.32
N GLU A 272 17.58 -10.93 26.97
CA GLU A 272 17.00 -10.93 25.62
C GLU A 272 15.68 -10.15 25.58
N SER A 273 15.29 -9.73 24.37
CA SER A 273 14.03 -9.07 24.07
C SER A 273 13.14 -9.97 23.24
N PHE A 274 11.85 -9.89 23.52
CA PHE A 274 10.79 -10.53 22.74
C PHE A 274 9.60 -9.59 22.60
N THR A 275 8.65 -9.91 21.75
CA THR A 275 7.41 -9.14 21.63
C THR A 275 6.18 -9.96 22.00
N VAL A 276 5.20 -9.29 22.60
CA VAL A 276 3.85 -9.81 22.87
C VAL A 276 2.86 -8.83 22.29
N LEU A 277 2.11 -9.27 21.29
CA LEU A 277 1.17 -8.46 20.53
C LEU A 277 1.85 -7.18 19.98
N GLY A 278 3.08 -7.32 19.48
CA GLY A 278 3.92 -6.25 18.97
C GLY A 278 4.55 -5.33 20.03
N ASN A 279 4.27 -5.52 21.32
CA ASN A 279 4.93 -4.75 22.40
C ASN A 279 6.24 -5.43 22.80
N THR A 280 7.34 -4.69 22.82
CA THR A 280 8.66 -5.23 23.17
C THR A 280 8.89 -5.29 24.68
N TYR A 281 9.38 -6.44 25.16
CA TYR A 281 9.76 -6.70 26.54
C TYR A 281 11.21 -7.17 26.57
N TYR A 282 12.07 -6.49 27.33
CA TYR A 282 13.44 -6.92 27.60
C TYR A 282 13.51 -7.59 28.97
N VAL A 283 13.95 -8.84 29.00
CA VAL A 283 13.93 -9.72 30.18
C VAL A 283 15.12 -9.42 31.08
N LEU A 284 14.84 -9.13 32.35
CA LEU A 284 15.84 -8.86 33.38
C LEU A 284 16.09 -10.08 34.27
N ASP A 285 15.04 -10.82 34.61
CA ASP A 285 15.08 -12.00 35.50
C ASP A 285 13.88 -12.92 35.18
N ILE A 286 14.05 -14.23 35.35
CA ILE A 286 12.97 -15.21 35.13
C ILE A 286 12.63 -15.94 36.44
N GLY A 287 11.39 -15.80 36.87
CA GLY A 287 10.81 -16.46 38.04
C GLY A 287 10.08 -17.75 37.67
N ASP A 288 9.38 -18.37 38.64
CA ASP A 288 8.56 -19.56 38.36
C ASP A 288 7.19 -19.07 37.87
N GLN A 289 6.85 -19.30 36.59
CA GLN A 289 5.64 -18.72 35.97
C GLN A 289 5.57 -17.20 36.10
N SER A 290 6.73 -16.54 36.07
CA SER A 290 6.85 -15.09 36.14
C SER A 290 8.14 -14.64 35.46
N PHE A 291 8.19 -13.37 35.07
CA PHE A 291 9.42 -12.72 34.66
C PHE A 291 9.41 -11.25 35.05
N THR A 292 10.61 -10.67 35.15
CA THR A 292 10.79 -9.24 35.31
C THR A 292 11.30 -8.65 34.00
N TYR A 293 10.66 -7.59 33.53
CA TYR A 293 11.12 -6.83 32.37
C TYR A 293 11.35 -5.38 32.71
N GLY A 294 12.10 -4.69 31.85
CA GLY A 294 12.36 -3.26 31.97
C GLY A 294 13.35 -2.82 30.90
N LYS A 295 13.82 -1.58 30.97
CA LYS A 295 14.81 -1.07 30.02
C LYS A 295 16.19 -1.02 30.68
N ASP A 296 17.09 -1.88 30.23
CA ASP A 296 18.50 -1.85 30.66
C ASP A 296 19.29 -0.81 29.85
N HIS A 297 19.91 0.14 30.54
CA HIS A 297 20.81 1.13 29.95
C HIS A 297 22.29 0.72 30.08
N GLY A 298 22.54 -0.49 30.59
CA GLY A 298 23.84 -1.09 30.80
C GLY A 298 24.63 -0.45 31.94
N GLU A 299 25.91 -0.83 32.03
CA GLU A 299 26.86 -0.25 32.97
C GLU A 299 27.37 1.12 32.48
N VAL A 300 27.14 2.15 33.28
CA VAL A 300 27.50 3.53 32.92
C VAL A 300 28.48 4.12 33.93
N TRP A 301 29.52 4.78 33.43
CA TRP A 301 30.50 5.48 34.29
C TRP A 301 30.02 6.87 34.69
N PHE A 302 30.10 7.17 35.97
CA PHE A 302 29.86 8.49 36.54
C PHE A 302 31.14 9.01 37.18
N LYS A 303 31.60 10.17 36.72
CA LYS A 303 32.58 10.97 37.49
C LYS A 303 31.86 11.72 38.58
N LEU A 304 32.58 12.04 39.65
CA LEU A 304 32.06 12.91 40.71
C LEU A 304 31.50 14.21 40.11
N GLY A 305 30.22 14.50 40.38
CA GLY A 305 29.51 15.67 39.89
C GLY A 305 28.80 15.48 38.55
N ASP A 306 29.01 14.36 37.84
CA ASP A 306 28.30 14.08 36.60
C ASP A 306 26.80 13.93 36.84
N THR A 307 26.00 14.36 35.86
CA THR A 307 24.55 14.14 35.82
C THR A 307 24.19 13.54 34.47
N LYS A 308 23.39 12.47 34.47
CA LYS A 308 22.93 11.76 33.27
C LYS A 308 21.42 11.54 33.33
N ASP A 309 20.79 11.45 32.17
CA ASP A 309 19.33 11.34 32.01
C ASP A 309 18.98 9.96 31.44
N TYR A 310 17.99 9.30 32.04
CA TYR A 310 17.49 7.97 31.65
C TYR A 310 15.96 8.01 31.71
N ASP A 311 15.30 8.06 30.55
CA ASP A 311 13.84 8.12 30.42
C ASP A 311 13.18 9.19 31.32
N GLY A 312 13.83 10.35 31.45
CA GLY A 312 13.36 11.48 32.27
C GLY A 312 13.86 11.48 33.71
N TYR A 313 14.47 10.39 34.19
CA TYR A 313 15.17 10.36 35.48
C TYR A 313 16.57 10.96 35.36
N LYS A 314 16.93 11.88 36.25
CA LYS A 314 18.28 12.47 36.27
C LYS A 314 19.08 11.92 37.44
N VAL A 315 20.12 11.18 37.15
CA VAL A 315 21.03 10.60 38.15
C VAL A 315 22.29 11.44 38.23
N LYS A 316 22.61 11.94 39.42
CA LYS A 316 23.79 12.77 39.68
C LYS A 316 24.68 12.13 40.73
N ALA A 317 25.95 11.93 40.40
CA ALA A 317 26.95 11.44 41.36
C ALA A 317 27.37 12.57 42.31
N VAL A 318 26.98 12.45 43.58
CA VAL A 318 27.24 13.47 44.62
C VAL A 318 28.51 13.16 45.39
N ASP A 319 28.77 11.88 45.68
CA ASP A 319 29.99 11.42 46.33
C ASP A 319 30.35 9.99 45.91
N ILE A 320 31.63 9.64 45.89
CA ILE A 320 32.13 8.32 45.48
C ILE A 320 33.24 7.90 46.44
N SER A 321 33.10 6.74 47.08
CA SER A 321 34.09 6.19 48.00
C SER A 321 34.69 4.90 47.44
N VAL A 322 35.91 5.01 46.91
CA VAL A 322 36.67 3.88 46.36
C VAL A 322 37.11 2.88 47.43
N ASN A 323 37.32 3.35 48.67
CA ASN A 323 37.76 2.46 49.75
C ASN A 323 36.61 1.62 50.32
N GLU A 324 35.38 2.16 50.29
CA GLU A 324 34.20 1.52 50.85
C GLU A 324 33.30 0.91 49.77
N ASN A 325 33.66 1.06 48.48
CA ASN A 325 32.87 0.64 47.32
C ASN A 325 31.41 1.07 47.43
N ARG A 326 31.20 2.37 47.63
CA ARG A 326 29.87 3.00 47.69
C ARG A 326 29.83 4.32 46.94
N ALA A 327 28.66 4.69 46.45
CA ALA A 327 28.39 5.97 45.82
C ALA A 327 27.14 6.62 46.42
N LEU A 328 27.18 7.94 46.58
CA LEU A 328 26.01 8.75 46.93
C LEU A 328 25.49 9.39 45.64
N VAL A 329 24.25 9.12 45.29
CA VAL A 329 23.61 9.69 44.10
C VAL A 329 22.35 10.47 44.47
N GLU A 330 22.13 11.57 43.78
CA GLU A 330 20.89 12.34 43.80
C GLU A 330 20.13 11.99 42.51
N VAL A 331 18.89 11.53 42.66
CA VAL A 331 18.04 11.12 41.54
C VAL A 331 16.79 12.00 41.52
N THR A 332 16.55 12.67 40.39
CA THR A 332 15.35 13.46 40.15
C THR A 332 14.40 12.66 39.25
N SER A 333 13.15 12.45 39.68
CA SER A 333 12.11 11.79 38.86
C SER A 333 11.64 12.68 37.70
N PRO A 334 10.95 12.13 36.69
CA PRO A 334 10.30 12.92 35.63
C PRO A 334 9.33 14.00 36.14
N GLU A 335 8.74 13.77 37.32
CA GLU A 335 7.84 14.71 38.00
C GLU A 335 8.58 15.79 38.80
N GLY A 336 9.92 15.74 38.87
CA GLY A 336 10.76 16.68 39.59
C GLY A 336 10.92 16.38 41.07
N VAL A 337 10.71 15.13 41.50
CA VAL A 337 10.94 14.70 42.88
C VAL A 337 12.38 14.24 43.05
N ASP A 338 13.13 14.88 43.96
CA ASP A 338 14.51 14.52 44.26
C ASP A 338 14.61 13.51 45.42
N LYS A 339 15.41 12.45 45.24
CA LYS A 339 15.77 11.49 46.31
C LYS A 339 17.28 11.30 46.33
N LEU A 340 17.85 11.32 47.53
CA LEU A 340 19.28 11.07 47.75
C LEU A 340 19.45 9.64 48.27
N VAL A 341 20.20 8.81 47.55
CA VAL A 341 20.38 7.39 47.87
C VAL A 341 21.86 7.01 47.91
N ILE A 342 22.20 6.08 48.82
CA ILE A 342 23.52 5.47 48.88
C ILE A 342 23.42 4.12 48.16
N LEU A 343 24.28 3.93 47.18
CA LEU A 343 24.46 2.66 46.49
C LEU A 343 25.63 1.92 47.13
N TYR A 344 25.40 0.65 47.45
CA TYR A 344 26.45 -0.28 47.86
C TYR A 344 26.77 -1.21 46.70
N LYS A 345 28.02 -1.67 46.65
CA LYS A 345 28.47 -2.54 45.57
C LYS A 345 27.65 -3.83 45.52
N ASP A 346 27.20 -4.17 44.32
CA ASP A 346 26.42 -5.36 43.96
C ASP A 346 25.05 -5.44 44.69
N GLU A 347 24.55 -4.32 45.23
CA GLU A 347 23.20 -4.21 45.81
C GLU A 347 22.30 -3.35 44.91
N GLU A 348 21.18 -3.91 44.49
CA GLU A 348 20.17 -3.17 43.73
C GLU A 348 19.45 -2.16 44.61
N LYS A 349 19.23 -0.96 44.07
CA LYS A 349 18.42 0.05 44.71
C LYS A 349 17.35 0.56 43.76
N ASP A 350 16.13 0.07 43.96
CA ASP A 350 14.94 0.80 43.51
C ASP A 350 14.91 2.14 44.25
N VAL A 351 15.07 3.20 43.47
CA VAL A 351 15.21 4.54 44.01
C VAL A 351 13.88 4.99 44.58
N PHE A 352 12.75 4.82 43.89
CA PHE A 352 11.45 5.36 44.30
C PHE A 352 10.52 4.31 44.91
N ASP A 353 10.96 3.04 44.95
CA ASP A 353 10.20 1.90 45.46
C ASP A 353 8.92 1.66 44.61
N ASP A 354 9.01 1.96 43.31
CA ASP A 354 7.95 1.88 42.29
C ASP A 354 8.40 1.24 40.96
N GLY A 355 9.61 0.68 40.89
CA GLY A 355 10.19 0.12 39.67
C GLY A 355 10.65 1.15 38.63
N GLY A 356 10.48 2.45 38.88
CA GLY A 356 10.74 3.50 37.90
C GLY A 356 12.21 3.62 37.50
N ILE A 357 13.12 3.53 38.47
CA ILE A 357 14.58 3.46 38.23
C ILE A 357 15.28 2.66 39.32
N ILE A 358 16.05 1.66 38.88
CA ILE A 358 16.88 0.79 39.71
C ILE A 358 18.33 1.06 39.37
N LEU A 359 19.14 1.25 40.42
CA LEU A 359 20.57 1.53 40.31
C LEU A 359 21.36 0.48 41.07
N THR A 360 22.32 -0.13 40.39
CA THR A 360 23.25 -1.12 41.00
C THR A 360 24.67 -0.63 40.82
N LEU A 361 25.38 -0.37 41.92
CA LEU A 361 26.78 0.02 41.86
C LEU A 361 27.62 -1.24 41.60
N THR A 362 28.32 -1.31 40.47
CA THR A 362 29.13 -2.49 40.14
C THR A 362 30.61 -2.29 40.47
N ASP A 363 31.13 -1.07 40.37
CA ASP A 363 32.50 -0.78 40.79
C ASP A 363 32.77 0.69 41.14
N THR A 364 33.85 0.94 41.87
CA THR A 364 34.39 2.30 42.08
C THR A 364 35.91 2.30 41.97
N PHE A 365 36.47 3.28 41.26
CA PHE A 365 37.90 3.36 41.05
C PHE A 365 38.40 4.80 40.82
N VAL A 366 39.72 4.97 40.86
CA VAL A 366 40.39 6.23 40.53
C VAL A 366 40.86 6.16 39.09
N GLY A 367 40.34 7.04 38.23
CA GLY A 367 40.75 7.16 36.84
C GLY A 367 42.21 7.62 36.68
N ILE A 368 42.77 7.43 35.49
CA ILE A 368 44.15 7.86 35.16
C ILE A 368 44.34 9.39 35.24
N ASP A 369 43.24 10.15 35.14
CA ASP A 369 43.17 11.60 35.30
C ASP A 369 43.00 12.03 36.77
N GLY A 370 42.92 11.07 37.71
CA GLY A 370 42.76 11.29 39.14
C GLY A 370 41.32 11.47 39.60
N ASN A 371 40.33 11.37 38.68
CA ASN A 371 38.92 11.50 39.04
C ASN A 371 38.40 10.23 39.70
N LEU A 372 37.52 10.39 40.70
CA LEU A 372 36.76 9.28 41.27
C LEU A 372 35.64 8.91 40.30
N ILE A 373 35.53 7.63 39.99
CA ILE A 373 34.57 7.07 39.03
C ILE A 373 33.79 5.96 39.72
N ALA A 374 32.48 5.95 39.50
CA ALA A 374 31.58 4.87 39.84
C ALA A 374 31.03 4.26 38.55
N THR A 375 31.00 2.93 38.46
CA THR A 375 30.28 2.19 37.43
C THR A 375 28.94 1.79 38.00
N ILE A 376 27.85 2.24 37.39
CA ILE A 376 26.49 2.02 37.86
C ILE A 376 25.70 1.40 36.72
N GLN A 377 25.12 0.22 36.94
CA GLN A 377 24.10 -0.33 36.07
C GLN A 377 22.78 0.41 36.32
N VAL A 378 22.10 0.78 35.25
CA VAL A 378 20.87 1.57 35.31
C VAL A 378 19.77 0.84 34.57
N VAL A 379 18.69 0.51 35.28
CA VAL A 379 17.47 -0.08 34.73
C VAL A 379 16.31 0.88 35.00
N THR A 380 15.44 1.10 34.02
CA THR A 380 14.23 1.92 34.17
C THR A 380 12.97 1.15 33.81
N ASN A 381 11.83 1.60 34.35
CA ASN A 381 10.51 1.03 34.08
C ASN A 381 10.45 -0.49 34.32
N GLN A 382 11.10 -0.96 35.39
CA GLN A 382 11.07 -2.38 35.76
C GLN A 382 9.68 -2.74 36.27
N LYS A 383 9.15 -3.85 35.77
CA LYS A 383 7.90 -4.45 36.26
C LYS A 383 8.06 -5.97 36.28
N GLU A 384 7.58 -6.57 37.35
CA GLU A 384 7.40 -8.01 37.45
C GLU A 384 6.00 -8.37 36.96
N ILE A 385 5.88 -9.48 36.25
CA ILE A 385 4.62 -10.05 35.80
C ILE A 385 4.57 -11.53 36.19
N GLU A 386 3.51 -11.94 36.87
CA GLU A 386 3.24 -13.33 37.22
C GLU A 386 2.04 -13.86 36.42
N SER A 387 1.92 -15.19 36.29
CA SER A 387 0.72 -15.79 35.71
C SER A 387 -0.56 -15.33 36.42
N GLY A 388 -1.55 -14.89 35.65
CA GLY A 388 -2.80 -14.29 36.11
C GLY A 388 -2.78 -12.77 36.15
N ASP A 389 -1.61 -12.13 36.00
CA ASP A 389 -1.54 -10.68 35.87
C ASP A 389 -1.90 -10.20 34.45
N GLU A 390 -2.37 -8.96 34.37
CA GLU A 390 -2.60 -8.27 33.09
C GLU A 390 -1.27 -7.78 32.50
N LEU A 391 -0.82 -8.40 31.41
CA LEU A 391 0.41 -8.06 30.69
C LEU A 391 0.17 -6.98 29.63
N VAL A 392 -0.94 -7.14 28.90
CA VAL A 392 -1.45 -6.19 27.90
C VAL A 392 -2.86 -5.80 28.33
N SER A 393 -3.28 -4.56 28.05
CA SER A 393 -4.55 -4.09 28.59
C SER A 393 -5.73 -4.95 28.10
N GLY A 394 -6.54 -5.47 29.04
CA GLY A 394 -7.64 -6.40 28.75
C GLY A 394 -7.23 -7.86 28.57
N TRP A 395 -5.95 -8.20 28.77
CA TRP A 395 -5.41 -9.56 28.57
C TRP A 395 -4.60 -10.02 29.78
N THR A 396 -5.07 -11.09 30.42
CA THR A 396 -4.32 -11.79 31.47
C THR A 396 -3.34 -12.77 30.84
N ALA A 397 -2.13 -12.86 31.39
CA ALA A 397 -1.09 -13.74 30.89
C ALA A 397 -0.97 -15.01 31.74
N THR A 398 -0.85 -16.16 31.09
CA THR A 398 -0.35 -17.41 31.67
C THR A 398 1.05 -17.65 31.14
N ILE A 399 2.05 -17.54 32.00
CA ILE A 399 3.46 -17.63 31.66
C ILE A 399 3.95 -19.04 31.98
N THR A 400 4.54 -19.71 30.98
CA THR A 400 5.22 -20.99 31.19
C THR A 400 6.72 -20.81 31.10
N THR A 401 7.39 -21.15 32.20
CA THR A 401 8.86 -21.12 32.31
C THR A 401 9.41 -22.53 32.33
N GLY A 402 10.56 -22.74 31.72
CA GLY A 402 11.27 -24.02 31.70
C GLY A 402 12.77 -23.85 31.90
N THR A 403 13.53 -24.86 31.51
CA THR A 403 14.98 -24.78 31.37
C THR A 403 15.40 -25.19 29.97
N ASP A 404 16.49 -24.59 29.48
CA ASP A 404 17.18 -25.01 28.27
C ASP A 404 18.03 -26.27 28.51
N SER A 405 18.75 -26.71 27.48
CA SER A 405 19.69 -27.83 27.52
C SER A 405 20.94 -27.59 28.38
N GLU A 406 21.20 -26.35 28.82
CA GLU A 406 22.28 -25.95 29.72
C GLU A 406 21.80 -25.73 31.19
N ASP A 407 20.58 -26.14 31.52
CA ASP A 407 19.92 -25.92 32.82
C ASP A 407 19.72 -24.43 33.20
N LYS A 408 19.70 -23.52 32.21
CA LYS A 408 19.34 -22.11 32.41
C LYS A 408 17.84 -21.91 32.25
N LYS A 409 17.29 -20.98 33.02
CA LYS A 409 15.86 -20.68 32.98
C LYS A 409 15.49 -19.93 31.72
N VAL A 410 14.30 -20.23 31.19
CA VAL A 410 13.76 -19.65 29.96
C VAL A 410 12.25 -19.45 30.07
N ILE A 411 11.73 -18.47 29.35
CA ILE A 411 10.29 -18.35 29.06
C ILE A 411 10.01 -19.21 27.83
N LYS A 412 9.13 -20.20 27.95
CA LYS A 412 8.80 -21.14 26.88
C LYS A 412 7.65 -20.63 26.03
N TRP A 413 6.55 -20.23 26.66
CA TRP A 413 5.41 -19.64 25.98
C TRP A 413 4.61 -18.74 26.92
N ILE A 414 3.84 -17.84 26.32
CA ILE A 414 2.88 -16.99 27.01
C ILE A 414 1.53 -17.19 26.35
N GLU A 415 0.53 -17.61 27.13
CA GLU A 415 -0.87 -17.63 26.69
C GLU A 415 -1.54 -16.37 27.24
N LEU A 416 -2.06 -15.52 26.36
CA LEU A 416 -2.93 -14.42 26.75
C LEU A 416 -4.38 -14.88 26.73
N SER A 417 -5.18 -14.40 27.68
CA SER A 417 -6.62 -14.63 27.68
C SER A 417 -7.39 -13.36 28.05
N ASN A 418 -8.57 -13.17 27.45
CA ASN A 418 -9.38 -11.99 27.72
C ASN A 418 -9.74 -11.89 29.21
N ALA A 419 -9.45 -10.74 29.81
CA ALA A 419 -9.54 -10.52 31.25
C ALA A 419 -10.98 -10.35 31.76
N ASP A 420 -11.92 -10.00 30.88
CA ASP A 420 -13.33 -9.80 31.16
C ASP A 420 -14.15 -10.41 30.01
N ASP A 421 -15.45 -10.64 30.25
CA ASP A 421 -16.40 -11.01 29.20
C ASP A 421 -16.38 -9.98 28.05
N ILE A 422 -16.29 -10.47 26.81
CA ILE A 422 -16.39 -9.64 25.60
C ILE A 422 -17.83 -9.67 25.13
N GLU A 423 -18.52 -8.52 25.09
CA GLU A 423 -19.92 -8.41 24.65
C GLU A 423 -20.10 -7.35 23.54
N GLU A 424 -19.75 -7.68 22.31
CA GLU A 424 -19.62 -6.71 21.20
C GLU A 424 -20.33 -7.19 19.93
N LYS A 425 -20.81 -6.24 19.11
CA LYS A 425 -21.34 -6.58 17.76
C LYS A 425 -20.22 -7.05 16.81
N THR A 426 -19.02 -6.54 17.03
CA THR A 426 -17.83 -6.88 16.27
C THR A 426 -16.67 -6.91 17.24
N VAL A 427 -16.06 -8.07 17.41
CA VAL A 427 -14.89 -8.28 18.28
C VAL A 427 -13.65 -7.95 17.48
N ASP A 428 -12.82 -7.05 17.99
CA ASP A 428 -11.50 -6.73 17.43
C ASP A 428 -10.47 -7.72 17.96
N VAL A 429 -9.93 -8.53 17.06
CA VAL A 429 -8.84 -9.46 17.34
C VAL A 429 -7.53 -8.74 17.05
N LEU A 430 -7.07 -8.00 18.06
CA LEU A 430 -5.74 -7.39 18.10
C LEU A 430 -5.43 -6.45 16.93
N GLY A 431 -6.46 -5.84 16.33
CA GLY A 431 -6.36 -4.98 15.16
C GLY A 431 -6.13 -5.73 13.84
N LYS A 432 -6.12 -7.07 13.85
CA LYS A 432 -5.78 -7.92 12.71
C LYS A 432 -7.00 -8.60 12.09
N TYR A 433 -7.93 -9.06 12.93
CA TYR A 433 -9.19 -9.65 12.45
C TYR A 433 -10.39 -9.01 13.15
N LYS A 434 -11.54 -9.11 12.51
CA LYS A 434 -12.84 -8.77 13.06
C LYS A 434 -13.69 -10.01 13.09
N VAL A 435 -14.22 -10.33 14.26
CA VAL A 435 -15.14 -11.45 14.44
C VAL A 435 -16.54 -10.93 14.68
N TYR A 436 -17.51 -11.38 13.89
CA TYR A 436 -18.90 -10.92 14.02
C TYR A 436 -19.92 -11.95 13.54
N TYR A 437 -21.14 -11.85 14.07
CA TYR A 437 -22.26 -12.67 13.63
C TYR A 437 -22.81 -12.16 12.29
N LYS A 438 -23.09 -13.08 11.37
CA LYS A 438 -23.79 -12.81 10.11
C LYS A 438 -24.87 -13.85 9.85
N LEU A 439 -26.02 -13.38 9.43
CA LEU A 439 -27.11 -14.22 8.95
C LEU A 439 -27.31 -13.96 7.46
N GLU A 440 -27.47 -15.04 6.69
CA GLU A 440 -27.88 -15.00 5.30
C GLU A 440 -29.17 -15.78 5.12
N THR A 441 -30.12 -15.19 4.41
CA THR A 441 -31.42 -15.79 4.10
C THR A 441 -31.63 -15.84 2.60
N TYR A 442 -32.27 -16.91 2.16
CA TYR A 442 -32.54 -17.18 0.76
C TYR A 442 -34.01 -17.55 0.61
N THR A 443 -34.63 -17.06 -0.45
CA THR A 443 -36.03 -17.34 -0.77
C THR A 443 -36.15 -17.78 -2.22
N GLU A 444 -36.95 -18.82 -2.47
CA GLU A 444 -37.26 -19.29 -3.82
C GLU A 444 -38.77 -19.49 -3.95
N ASP A 445 -39.36 -18.94 -5.00
CA ASP A 445 -40.77 -19.15 -5.35
C ASP A 445 -40.87 -20.40 -6.24
N GLU A 446 -41.59 -21.41 -5.79
CA GLU A 446 -41.78 -22.65 -6.55
C GLU A 446 -42.35 -22.42 -7.96
N SER A 447 -43.14 -21.35 -8.12
CA SER A 447 -43.72 -20.99 -9.42
C SER A 447 -42.69 -20.43 -10.41
N ASP A 448 -41.54 -19.91 -9.93
CA ASP A 448 -40.45 -19.47 -10.79
C ASP A 448 -39.63 -20.66 -11.34
N VAL A 449 -39.62 -21.78 -10.62
CA VAL A 449 -38.87 -23.00 -10.99
C VAL A 449 -39.76 -24.15 -11.51
N ASP A 450 -41.08 -24.03 -11.44
CA ASP A 450 -42.07 -25.06 -11.88
C ASP A 450 -41.80 -26.41 -11.19
N TYR A 451 -41.57 -26.37 -9.88
CA TYR A 451 -41.20 -27.53 -9.07
C TYR A 451 -41.72 -27.40 -7.63
N ASP A 452 -42.39 -28.45 -7.15
CA ASP A 452 -42.86 -28.66 -5.77
C ASP A 452 -41.66 -29.05 -4.89
N ILE A 453 -41.03 -28.06 -4.26
CA ILE A 453 -39.83 -28.19 -3.43
C ILE A 453 -40.18 -28.81 -2.07
N ASN A 454 -41.36 -28.48 -1.51
CA ASN A 454 -41.78 -28.95 -0.20
C ASN A 454 -42.53 -30.32 -0.22
N ASP A 455 -42.79 -30.87 -1.41
CA ASP A 455 -43.53 -32.11 -1.68
C ASP A 455 -44.99 -32.09 -1.15
N ASP A 456 -45.63 -30.92 -1.04
CA ASP A 456 -46.99 -30.77 -0.49
C ASP A 456 -48.11 -30.88 -1.55
N GLY A 457 -47.75 -30.79 -2.83
CA GLY A 457 -48.63 -30.86 -3.99
C GLY A 457 -49.19 -29.52 -4.48
N ASP A 458 -48.74 -28.39 -3.97
CA ASP A 458 -48.81 -27.05 -4.58
C ASP A 458 -47.42 -26.66 -5.15
N GLU A 459 -47.41 -25.77 -6.13
CA GLU A 459 -46.18 -25.26 -6.78
C GLU A 459 -46.24 -23.73 -6.78
N LYS A 460 -46.62 -23.17 -5.62
CA LYS A 460 -46.88 -21.73 -5.44
C LYS A 460 -46.40 -21.20 -4.10
N ASP A 461 -45.69 -22.03 -3.34
CA ASP A 461 -45.16 -21.59 -2.07
C ASP A 461 -43.87 -20.79 -2.30
N GLU A 462 -43.67 -19.77 -1.47
CA GLU A 462 -42.41 -19.07 -1.38
C GLU A 462 -41.68 -19.68 -0.18
N LEU A 463 -40.61 -20.43 -0.45
CA LEU A 463 -39.88 -21.14 0.58
C LEU A 463 -38.61 -20.39 0.97
N MET A 464 -38.20 -20.58 2.21
CA MET A 464 -37.08 -19.92 2.82
C MET A 464 -36.04 -20.91 3.34
N THR A 465 -34.77 -20.56 3.15
CA THR A 465 -33.63 -21.20 3.81
C THR A 465 -32.74 -20.15 4.48
N ALA A 466 -31.92 -20.59 5.42
CA ALA A 466 -31.03 -19.69 6.16
C ALA A 466 -29.69 -20.37 6.50
N GLU A 467 -28.66 -19.55 6.58
CA GLU A 467 -27.32 -19.88 7.03
C GLU A 467 -26.84 -18.79 8.00
N ALA A 468 -26.33 -19.18 9.16
CA ALA A 468 -25.73 -18.25 10.10
C ALA A 468 -24.25 -18.58 10.30
N LEU A 469 -23.44 -17.54 10.34
CA LEU A 469 -21.99 -17.63 10.42
C LEU A 469 -21.43 -16.77 11.56
N ILE A 470 -20.33 -17.21 12.14
CA ILE A 470 -19.35 -16.33 12.78
C ILE A 470 -18.31 -16.01 11.72
N VAL A 471 -18.34 -14.78 11.23
CA VAL A 471 -17.44 -14.30 10.19
C VAL A 471 -16.15 -13.83 10.84
N ILE A 472 -15.01 -14.26 10.30
CA ILE A 472 -13.67 -13.88 10.78
C ILE A 472 -12.95 -13.23 9.61
N GLU A 473 -12.91 -11.89 9.62
CA GLU A 473 -12.42 -11.14 8.46
C GLU A 473 -11.15 -10.35 8.80
N PRO A 474 -10.08 -10.44 7.98
CA PRO A 474 -8.89 -9.63 8.17
C PRO A 474 -9.21 -8.14 8.02
N THR A 475 -8.66 -7.32 8.90
CA THR A 475 -8.90 -5.87 8.93
C THR A 475 -8.28 -5.15 7.74
N GLU A 476 -7.20 -5.71 7.18
CA GLU A 476 -6.47 -5.20 6.04
C GLU A 476 -6.15 -6.33 5.05
N ARG A 477 -6.26 -6.04 3.75
CA ARG A 477 -5.92 -6.99 2.68
C ARG A 477 -4.52 -6.72 2.14
N VAL A 478 -3.68 -7.76 2.08
CA VAL A 478 -2.33 -7.72 1.54
C VAL A 478 -2.33 -8.22 0.10
N TYR A 479 -1.76 -7.42 -0.81
CA TYR A 479 -1.68 -7.76 -2.22
C TYR A 479 -0.22 -7.89 -2.68
N GLU A 480 0.13 -9.05 -3.25
CA GLU A 480 1.36 -9.18 -4.03
C GLU A 480 1.13 -8.58 -5.42
N THR A 481 2.07 -7.78 -5.93
CA THR A 481 1.99 -7.19 -7.28
C THR A 481 3.15 -7.63 -8.16
N LYS A 482 2.86 -7.92 -9.44
CA LYS A 482 3.87 -8.32 -10.44
C LYS A 482 3.64 -7.58 -11.75
N GLU A 483 4.72 -7.10 -12.37
CA GLU A 483 4.67 -6.51 -13.71
C GLU A 483 5.03 -7.55 -14.77
N LEU A 484 4.10 -7.81 -15.68
CA LEU A 484 4.20 -8.84 -16.71
C LEU A 484 4.35 -8.23 -18.11
N LYS A 485 5.05 -8.98 -18.95
CA LYS A 485 5.21 -8.69 -20.38
C LYS A 485 4.41 -9.70 -21.20
N VAL A 486 4.17 -9.33 -22.45
CA VAL A 486 3.51 -10.21 -23.41
C VAL A 486 4.28 -11.52 -23.55
N GLY A 487 3.66 -12.63 -23.13
CA GLY A 487 4.23 -13.98 -23.21
C GLY A 487 4.41 -14.67 -21.86
N ASP A 488 4.34 -13.92 -20.76
CA ASP A 488 4.40 -14.48 -19.40
C ASP A 488 3.12 -15.27 -19.09
N LYS A 489 3.23 -16.30 -18.25
CA LYS A 489 2.10 -17.13 -17.79
C LYS A 489 1.92 -16.95 -16.29
N LEU A 490 0.68 -16.81 -15.84
CA LEU A 490 0.29 -16.75 -14.44
C LEU A 490 -1.16 -17.22 -14.30
N GLU A 491 -1.46 -17.85 -13.17
CA GLU A 491 -2.76 -18.42 -12.80
C GLU A 491 -3.16 -17.89 -11.41
N GLY A 492 -4.42 -17.52 -11.22
CA GLY A 492 -4.93 -16.98 -9.95
C GLY A 492 -4.67 -15.47 -9.69
N TRP A 493 -4.25 -14.70 -10.70
CA TRP A 493 -3.94 -13.27 -10.57
C TRP A 493 -4.93 -12.38 -11.31
N THR A 494 -5.21 -11.19 -10.77
CA THR A 494 -6.11 -10.19 -11.36
C THR A 494 -5.32 -9.04 -11.97
N ILE A 495 -5.79 -8.48 -13.09
CA ILE A 495 -5.16 -7.31 -13.71
C ILE A 495 -5.45 -6.06 -12.88
N GLU A 496 -4.40 -5.39 -12.42
CA GLU A 496 -4.49 -4.12 -11.69
C GLU A 496 -4.41 -2.92 -12.65
N ALA A 497 -3.42 -2.93 -13.56
CA ALA A 497 -3.19 -1.80 -14.47
C ALA A 497 -2.55 -2.22 -15.79
N ILE A 498 -2.77 -1.42 -16.83
CA ILE A 498 -2.13 -1.56 -18.15
C ILE A 498 -1.32 -0.30 -18.41
N LYS A 499 -0.01 -0.44 -18.66
CA LYS A 499 0.88 0.70 -18.96
C LYS A 499 1.18 0.75 -20.46
N GLY A 500 0.87 1.87 -21.11
CA GLY A 500 1.23 2.16 -22.50
C GLY A 500 1.68 3.62 -22.65
N GLU A 501 2.71 3.87 -23.46
CA GLU A 501 3.16 5.24 -23.80
C GLU A 501 2.65 5.62 -25.20
N THR A 502 2.35 6.91 -25.43
CA THR A 502 2.08 7.48 -26.77
C THR A 502 3.26 8.34 -27.21
N TYR A 503 3.50 8.44 -28.52
CA TYR A 503 4.44 9.40 -29.09
C TYR A 503 3.81 10.16 -30.28
N THR A 504 4.29 11.38 -30.53
CA THR A 504 3.84 12.20 -31.66
C THR A 504 4.68 11.89 -32.90
N GLU A 505 4.05 11.39 -33.95
CA GLU A 505 4.66 11.24 -35.27
C GLU A 505 4.54 12.56 -36.05
N VAL A 506 5.64 13.03 -36.65
CA VAL A 506 5.68 14.28 -37.44
C VAL A 506 5.99 13.96 -38.90
N THR A 507 5.12 14.38 -39.81
CA THR A 507 5.28 14.23 -41.26
C THR A 507 5.50 15.59 -41.93
N LEU A 508 6.63 15.76 -42.61
CA LEU A 508 6.95 16.98 -43.36
C LEU A 508 6.12 17.08 -44.65
N VAL A 509 5.58 18.27 -44.94
CA VAL A 509 4.77 18.56 -46.14
C VAL A 509 5.47 19.64 -46.99
N PRO A 510 6.37 19.25 -47.91
CA PRO A 510 7.11 20.24 -48.69
C PRO A 510 6.18 21.06 -49.61
N PRO A 511 6.47 22.35 -49.85
CA PRO A 511 5.64 23.20 -50.70
C PRO A 511 5.76 22.76 -52.16
N THR A 512 4.64 22.77 -52.89
CA THR A 512 4.60 22.36 -54.31
C THR A 512 4.92 23.50 -55.27
N GLU A 513 4.88 24.75 -54.81
CA GLU A 513 5.16 25.97 -55.57
C GLU A 513 6.04 26.92 -54.74
N PRO A 514 6.81 27.84 -55.38
CA PRO A 514 7.54 28.87 -54.66
C PRO A 514 6.60 29.75 -53.84
N ILE A 515 6.85 29.86 -52.55
CA ILE A 515 6.07 30.72 -51.65
C ILE A 515 6.47 32.19 -51.75
N THR A 516 7.62 32.51 -52.38
CA THR A 516 8.08 33.88 -52.60
C THR A 516 7.84 34.29 -54.05
N VAL A 517 7.21 35.44 -54.25
CA VAL A 517 6.84 36.03 -55.55
C VAL A 517 7.18 37.52 -55.59
N LEU A 518 7.22 38.11 -56.78
CA LEU A 518 7.36 39.56 -56.97
C LEU A 518 6.00 40.27 -56.91
N ASP A 519 6.00 41.54 -56.52
CA ASP A 519 4.79 42.37 -56.47
C ASP A 519 4.08 42.53 -57.83
N ASP A 520 4.83 42.58 -58.93
CA ASP A 520 4.29 42.59 -60.29
C ASP A 520 3.66 41.23 -60.72
N GLU A 521 3.86 40.16 -59.94
CA GLU A 521 3.23 38.84 -60.17
C GLU A 521 1.86 38.72 -59.47
N ILE A 522 1.49 39.70 -58.64
CA ILE A 522 0.20 39.72 -57.94
C ILE A 522 -0.76 40.69 -58.63
N ASP A 523 -1.94 40.19 -59.03
CA ASP A 523 -3.06 41.05 -59.41
C ASP A 523 -3.87 41.42 -58.17
N VAL A 524 -3.79 42.68 -57.75
CA VAL A 524 -4.53 43.21 -56.59
C VAL A 524 -6.06 43.08 -56.71
N ASN A 525 -6.59 42.80 -57.91
CA ASN A 525 -8.02 42.54 -58.11
C ASN A 525 -8.39 41.04 -58.03
N ALA A 526 -7.41 40.16 -57.91
CA ALA A 526 -7.58 38.71 -57.93
C ALA A 526 -6.57 38.01 -56.99
N VAL A 527 -6.45 38.52 -55.76
CA VAL A 527 -5.65 37.89 -54.69
C VAL A 527 -6.34 36.59 -54.24
N ASP A 528 -5.56 35.51 -54.11
CA ASP A 528 -6.01 34.14 -53.86
C ASP A 528 -5.33 33.48 -52.64
N SER A 529 -4.56 34.25 -51.87
CA SER A 529 -3.86 33.80 -50.66
C SER A 529 -3.57 34.97 -49.74
N ASN A 530 -3.28 34.69 -48.48
CA ASN A 530 -2.69 35.68 -47.59
C ASN A 530 -1.36 36.18 -48.16
N LEU A 531 -1.01 37.44 -47.88
CA LEU A 531 0.24 38.03 -48.39
C LEU A 531 1.13 38.53 -47.25
N ILE A 532 2.43 38.25 -47.32
CA ILE A 532 3.46 38.95 -46.55
C ILE A 532 4.14 39.92 -47.50
N LEU A 533 3.93 41.22 -47.33
CA LEU A 533 4.53 42.25 -48.19
C LEU A 533 5.86 42.71 -47.60
N VAL A 534 6.97 42.35 -48.23
CA VAL A 534 8.30 42.75 -47.79
C VAL A 534 8.72 44.03 -48.49
N GLY A 535 8.85 45.10 -47.71
CA GLY A 535 9.28 46.42 -48.15
C GLY A 535 8.17 47.48 -48.14
N GLY A 536 8.57 48.72 -47.84
CA GLY A 536 7.65 49.86 -47.77
C GLY A 536 7.14 50.35 -49.14
N PRO A 537 6.31 51.41 -49.18
CA PRO A 537 5.68 51.95 -50.40
C PRO A 537 6.63 52.33 -51.54
N VAL A 538 7.91 52.56 -51.24
CA VAL A 538 8.94 52.85 -52.24
C VAL A 538 9.41 51.58 -52.95
N ALA A 539 9.44 50.45 -52.24
CA ALA A 539 9.99 49.19 -52.72
C ALA A 539 8.91 48.24 -53.25
N ASN A 540 7.77 48.13 -52.58
CA ASN A 540 6.68 47.22 -52.90
C ASN A 540 5.43 47.99 -53.36
N ALA A 541 5.00 47.71 -54.59
CA ALA A 541 3.86 48.39 -55.23
C ALA A 541 2.52 48.09 -54.54
N ILE A 542 2.36 46.91 -53.92
CA ILE A 542 1.15 46.55 -53.18
C ILE A 542 1.12 47.29 -51.84
N THR A 543 2.24 47.37 -51.12
CA THR A 543 2.34 48.21 -49.91
C THR A 543 1.99 49.65 -50.24
N LYS A 544 2.49 50.17 -51.37
CA LYS A 544 2.14 51.51 -51.86
C LYS A 544 0.64 51.67 -52.12
N TYR A 545 0.03 50.70 -52.80
CA TYR A 545 -1.40 50.69 -53.06
C TYR A 545 -2.20 50.75 -51.75
N LEU A 546 -1.86 49.92 -50.76
CA LEU A 546 -2.54 49.88 -49.45
C LEU A 546 -2.42 51.20 -48.70
N VAL A 547 -1.28 51.88 -48.77
CA VAL A 547 -1.09 53.23 -48.19
C VAL A 547 -1.87 54.29 -48.95
N GLU A 548 -1.86 54.28 -50.29
CA GLU A 548 -2.60 55.25 -51.12
C GLU A 548 -4.14 55.12 -50.96
N GLN A 549 -4.64 53.91 -50.69
CA GLN A 549 -6.05 53.66 -50.35
C GLN A 549 -6.38 54.01 -48.88
N GLY A 550 -5.39 54.34 -48.06
CA GLY A 550 -5.56 54.63 -46.63
C GLY A 550 -5.90 53.41 -45.77
N LEU A 551 -5.58 52.20 -46.25
CA LEU A 551 -5.78 50.94 -45.52
C LEU A 551 -4.63 50.68 -44.54
N SER A 552 -3.40 50.95 -44.97
CA SER A 552 -2.22 50.94 -44.11
C SER A 552 -2.07 52.29 -43.40
N THR A 553 -1.82 52.26 -42.09
CA THR A 553 -1.83 53.44 -41.22
C THR A 553 -0.45 53.81 -40.66
N VAL A 554 0.53 52.92 -40.81
CA VAL A 554 1.91 53.15 -40.36
C VAL A 554 2.61 54.21 -41.22
N ASP A 555 3.36 55.11 -40.56
CA ASP A 555 4.23 56.08 -41.24
C ASP A 555 5.52 55.41 -41.73
N TRP A 556 5.41 54.66 -42.83
CA TRP A 556 6.52 53.90 -43.39
C TRP A 556 7.71 54.76 -43.82
N GLU A 557 7.53 56.06 -44.08
CA GLU A 557 8.64 56.95 -44.43
C GLU A 557 9.56 57.21 -43.23
N ASN A 558 9.05 57.10 -42.00
CA ASN A 558 9.80 57.34 -40.76
C ASN A 558 9.95 56.09 -39.87
N SER A 559 9.32 54.97 -40.22
CA SER A 559 9.39 53.70 -39.47
C SER A 559 10.81 53.14 -39.34
N ASP A 560 11.22 52.77 -38.13
CA ASP A 560 12.50 52.09 -37.86
C ASP A 560 12.46 50.57 -38.16
N GLY A 561 11.32 50.08 -38.67
CA GLY A 561 11.02 48.68 -38.92
C GLY A 561 9.80 48.27 -38.10
N ASP A 562 8.64 48.22 -38.75
CA ASP A 562 7.38 47.83 -38.12
C ASP A 562 6.71 46.70 -38.92
N ILE A 563 5.82 45.97 -38.24
CA ILE A 563 4.95 44.97 -38.84
C ILE A 563 3.50 45.44 -38.70
N GLU A 564 2.76 45.54 -39.80
CA GLU A 564 1.33 45.88 -39.78
C GLU A 564 0.52 44.72 -40.34
N TYR A 565 -0.40 44.19 -39.51
CA TYR A 565 -1.35 43.17 -39.92
C TYR A 565 -2.68 43.82 -40.30
N LEU A 566 -3.20 43.45 -41.48
CA LEU A 566 -4.41 43.98 -42.06
C LEU A 566 -5.34 42.82 -42.43
N GLU A 567 -6.50 42.79 -41.78
CA GLU A 567 -7.52 41.74 -42.00
C GLU A 567 -8.41 42.08 -43.20
N ASP A 568 -8.79 41.05 -43.96
CA ASP A 568 -9.82 41.09 -45.02
C ASP A 568 -9.62 42.18 -46.10
N VAL A 569 -8.38 42.65 -46.30
CA VAL A 569 -8.10 43.77 -47.24
C VAL A 569 -8.25 43.37 -48.70
N PHE A 570 -8.15 42.07 -49.01
CA PHE A 570 -8.39 41.52 -50.33
C PHE A 570 -9.49 40.44 -50.32
N GLY A 571 -10.63 40.74 -49.68
CA GLY A 571 -11.73 39.79 -49.56
C GLY A 571 -11.61 39.00 -48.26
N GLU A 572 -11.40 37.68 -48.35
CA GLU A 572 -11.14 36.81 -47.19
C GLU A 572 -9.63 36.64 -46.89
N TYR A 573 -8.78 37.37 -47.62
CA TYR A 573 -7.34 37.26 -47.52
C TYR A 573 -6.74 38.44 -46.78
N ASP A 574 -5.89 38.09 -45.83
CA ASP A 574 -5.21 39.02 -44.95
C ASP A 574 -3.83 39.40 -45.48
N VAL A 575 -3.31 40.52 -45.01
CA VAL A 575 -2.01 41.04 -45.41
C VAL A 575 -1.16 41.37 -44.18
N LEU A 576 0.08 40.92 -44.19
CA LEU A 576 1.10 41.29 -43.21
C LEU A 576 2.19 42.12 -43.91
N ILE A 577 2.24 43.42 -43.63
CA ILE A 577 3.28 44.32 -44.15
C ILE A 577 4.49 44.26 -43.23
N VAL A 578 5.65 43.95 -43.79
CA VAL A 578 6.94 43.89 -43.09
C VAL A 578 7.87 44.90 -43.74
N ALA A 579 8.01 46.08 -43.14
CA ALA A 579 8.67 47.21 -43.79
C ALA A 579 9.27 48.20 -42.81
N GLY A 580 10.21 49.01 -43.31
CA GLY A 580 10.67 50.22 -42.63
C GLY A 580 11.09 51.29 -43.63
N LYS A 581 11.54 52.44 -43.10
CA LYS A 581 11.96 53.62 -43.88
C LYS A 581 13.05 53.34 -44.91
N ASP A 582 13.86 52.32 -44.65
CA ASP A 582 14.90 51.84 -45.55
C ASP A 582 15.08 50.33 -45.43
N ARG A 583 15.93 49.79 -46.30
CA ARG A 583 16.24 48.36 -46.38
C ARG A 583 16.76 47.76 -45.05
N TYR A 584 17.46 48.52 -44.22
CA TYR A 584 17.98 48.04 -42.93
C TYR A 584 16.86 47.95 -41.91
N ALA A 585 15.98 48.95 -41.87
CA ALA A 585 14.77 48.93 -41.06
C ALA A 585 13.83 47.76 -41.45
N THR A 586 13.58 47.54 -42.74
CA THR A 586 12.83 46.35 -43.23
C THR A 586 13.48 45.03 -42.81
N ARG A 587 14.82 44.97 -42.74
CA ARG A 587 15.54 43.79 -42.28
C ARG A 587 15.33 43.51 -40.79
N GLU A 588 15.24 44.53 -39.95
CA GLU A 588 14.93 44.35 -38.53
C GLU A 588 13.49 43.85 -38.33
N ALA A 589 12.52 44.44 -39.04
CA ALA A 589 11.12 43.94 -39.03
C ALA A 589 11.02 42.47 -39.52
N ALA A 590 11.81 42.07 -40.52
CA ALA A 590 11.85 40.69 -40.98
C ALA A 590 12.43 39.72 -39.93
N LYS A 591 13.40 40.17 -39.11
CA LYS A 591 13.92 39.35 -38.01
C LYS A 591 12.88 39.15 -36.92
N GLU A 592 12.17 40.21 -36.57
CA GLU A 592 11.07 40.14 -35.60
C GLU A 592 9.99 39.14 -36.04
N LEU A 593 9.62 39.15 -37.32
CA LEU A 593 8.69 38.13 -37.86
C LEU A 593 9.26 36.72 -37.76
N MET A 594 10.55 36.50 -38.05
CA MET A 594 11.15 35.17 -37.95
C MET A 594 11.20 34.64 -36.51
N GLU A 595 11.48 35.52 -35.54
CA GLU A 595 11.43 35.18 -34.11
C GLU A 595 10.02 34.74 -33.72
N TYR A 596 9.00 35.49 -34.16
CA TYR A 596 7.61 35.10 -33.96
C TYR A 596 7.26 33.75 -34.61
N LEU A 597 7.68 33.52 -35.86
CA LEU A 597 7.43 32.26 -36.57
C LEU A 597 8.09 31.05 -35.90
N ALA A 598 9.21 31.23 -35.18
CA ALA A 598 9.88 30.17 -34.46
C ALA A 598 9.13 29.73 -33.19
N GLU A 599 8.16 30.53 -32.73
CA GLU A 599 7.33 30.25 -31.54
C GLU A 599 5.99 29.58 -31.90
N LEU A 600 5.66 29.45 -33.19
CA LEU A 600 4.43 28.80 -33.73
C LEU A 600 4.63 27.30 -34.04
#